data_AF-A0AAW0JSV0-F1
#
_entry.id   AF-A0AAW0JSV0-F1
#
_cell.length_a   1.000
_cell.length_b   1.000
_cell.length_c   1.000
_cell.angle_alpha   90.00
_cell.angle_beta   90.00
_cell.angle_gamma   90.00
#
_symmetry.space_group_name_H-M   'P 1'
#
loop_
_entity.id
_entity.type
_entity.pdbx_description
1 polymer ?
#
loop_
_entity_poly.entity_id
_entity_poly.type
_entity_poly.pdbx_seq_one_letter_code
_entity_poly.pdbx_strand_id
1 'polypeptide(L)'
;MFCSMQIRPDRQTSYWSATWPKEVEQLARQFLYNPYKVIIGSQDLEANHAICQHVDIVSENQKYNKLVNLLEDIMDGSRILIFMDTKKGCDQITRQLRMDGWPALSIHGYKSQAERY
;
A
#
# COMPACT_ATOMS: atom_id res chain seq x y z
N MET A 1 -8.77 18.13 1.52
CA MET A 1 -7.99 19.37 1.51
C MET A 1 -8.85 20.48 0.90
N PHE A 2 -9.39 21.37 1.72
CA PHE A 2 -9.82 22.74 1.41
C PHE A 2 -9.92 23.42 2.77
N CYS A 3 -9.10 24.44 3.03
CA CYS A 3 -9.21 25.23 4.26
C CYS A 3 -9.25 26.71 3.87
N SER A 4 -10.46 27.26 3.86
CA SER A 4 -10.71 28.70 3.83
C SER A 4 -10.21 29.30 5.14
N MET A 5 -9.51 30.44 5.07
CA MET A 5 -8.98 31.18 6.23
C MET A 5 -10.06 31.93 7.04
N GLN A 6 -11.33 31.57 6.90
CA GLN A 6 -12.42 32.10 7.71
C GLN A 6 -13.14 30.95 8.42
N ILE A 7 -12.68 30.68 9.63
CA ILE A 7 -13.24 29.67 10.50
C ILE A 7 -13.86 30.37 11.70
N ARG A 8 -15.15 30.14 11.93
CA ARG A 8 -15.86 30.70 13.08
C ARG A 8 -15.35 30.11 14.40
N PRO A 9 -15.44 30.83 15.53
CA PRO A 9 -14.97 30.35 16.84
C PRO A 9 -15.63 29.05 17.35
N ASP A 10 -16.78 28.68 16.77
CA ASP A 10 -17.56 27.48 17.05
C ASP A 10 -17.17 26.26 16.18
N ARG A 11 -16.10 26.34 15.36
CA ARG A 11 -15.67 25.23 14.50
C ARG A 11 -14.63 24.35 15.19
N GLN A 12 -14.90 23.06 15.17
CA GLN A 12 -13.91 22.02 15.48
C GLN A 12 -13.07 21.69 14.24
N THR A 13 -11.75 21.68 14.39
CA THR A 13 -10.80 21.25 13.34
C THR A 13 -10.10 19.97 13.81
N SER A 14 -10.16 18.93 12.98
CA SER A 14 -9.46 17.66 13.22
C SER A 14 -8.36 17.45 12.19
N TYR A 15 -7.18 17.06 12.66
CA TYR A 15 -6.02 16.76 11.82
C TYR A 15 -5.66 15.28 11.96
N TRP A 16 -5.59 14.57 10.83
CA TRP A 16 -5.32 13.13 10.79
C TRP A 16 -3.99 12.87 10.09
N SER A 17 -3.10 12.11 10.73
CA SER A 17 -1.84 11.69 10.13
C SER A 17 -1.42 10.32 10.65
N ALA A 18 -0.89 9.49 9.76
CA ALA A 18 -0.31 8.20 10.10
C ALA A 18 1.09 8.34 10.73
N THR A 19 1.79 9.44 10.44
CA THR A 19 3.14 9.74 10.94
C THR A 19 3.18 11.12 11.59
N TRP A 20 4.19 11.38 12.42
CA TRP A 20 4.31 12.66 13.12
C TRP A 20 5.71 13.29 13.03
N PRO A 21 6.27 13.49 11.83
CA PRO A 21 7.54 14.21 11.67
C PRO A 21 7.36 15.71 11.96
N LYS A 22 8.48 16.44 12.13
CA LYS A 22 8.49 17.86 12.53
C LYS A 22 7.68 18.74 11.58
N GLU A 23 7.70 18.44 10.29
CA GLU A 23 6.99 19.18 9.25
C GLU A 23 5.47 19.06 9.43
N VAL A 24 4.98 17.87 9.76
CA VAL A 24 3.56 17.62 10.06
C VAL A 24 3.16 18.32 11.36
N GLU A 25 4.03 18.31 12.37
CA GLU A 25 3.78 19.01 13.61
C GLU A 25 3.68 20.54 13.41
N GLN A 26 4.60 21.11 12.63
CA GLN A 26 4.57 22.53 12.28
C GLN A 26 3.27 22.90 11.56
N LEU A 27 2.81 22.05 10.62
CA LEU A 27 1.56 22.25 9.92
C LEU A 27 0.38 22.19 10.89
N ALA A 28 0.33 21.19 11.76
CA ALA A 28 -0.73 21.06 12.76
C ALA A 28 -0.84 22.29 13.68
N ARG A 29 0.30 22.87 14.11
CA ARG A 29 0.35 24.08 14.94
C ARG A 29 -0.22 25.33 14.23
N GLN A 30 -0.19 25.39 12.91
CA GLN A 30 -0.75 26.50 12.15
C GLN A 30 -2.28 26.43 12.04
N PHE A 31 -2.85 25.22 12.04
CA PHE A 31 -4.27 25.00 11.76
C PHE A 31 -5.12 24.63 12.99
N LEU A 32 -4.49 24.20 14.08
CA LEU A 32 -5.18 23.75 15.28
C LEU A 32 -5.03 24.75 16.42
N TYR A 33 -6.14 25.01 17.12
CA TYR A 33 -6.16 25.79 18.36
C TYR A 33 -6.38 24.85 19.55
N ASN A 34 -5.42 24.81 20.48
CA ASN A 34 -5.43 23.95 21.67
C ASN A 34 -5.85 22.48 21.42
N PRO A 35 -5.18 21.74 20.51
CA PRO A 35 -5.61 20.40 20.14
C PRO A 35 -5.27 19.34 21.20
N TYR A 36 -6.15 18.34 21.33
CA TYR A 36 -5.83 17.08 21.98
C TYR A 36 -5.23 16.11 20.96
N LYS A 37 -4.03 15.57 21.27
CA LYS A 37 -3.38 14.57 20.43
C LYS A 37 -3.75 13.16 20.92
N VAL A 38 -4.39 12.38 20.06
CA VAL A 38 -4.66 10.95 20.29
C VAL A 38 -3.75 10.14 19.38
N ILE A 39 -2.99 9.20 19.96
CA ILE A 39 -2.13 8.27 19.23
C ILE A 39 -2.65 6.87 19.53
N ILE A 40 -2.88 6.09 18.46
CA ILE A 40 -3.30 4.69 18.56
C ILE A 40 -2.15 3.85 17.99
N GLY A 41 -1.55 2.98 18.80
CA GLY A 41 -0.36 2.19 18.43
C GLY A 41 0.98 2.78 18.93
N SER A 42 2.10 2.28 18.41
CA SER A 42 3.45 2.81 18.69
C SER A 42 3.79 3.98 17.75
N GLN A 43 4.67 4.89 18.19
CA GLN A 43 5.21 5.95 17.32
C GLN A 43 6.25 5.42 16.33
N ASP A 44 6.87 4.29 16.66
CA ASP A 44 7.84 3.66 15.80
C ASP A 44 7.11 2.95 14.65
N LEU A 45 7.50 3.30 13.43
CA LEU A 45 7.12 2.60 12.20
C LEU A 45 7.81 1.24 12.17
N GLU A 46 7.39 0.33 13.04
CA GLU A 46 7.85 -1.04 13.02
C GLU A 46 6.97 -1.85 12.07
N ALA A 47 7.60 -2.65 11.21
CA ALA A 47 6.86 -3.68 10.47
C ALA A 47 6.15 -4.56 11.49
N ASN A 48 4.86 -4.85 11.26
CA ASN A 48 4.08 -5.64 12.19
C ASN A 48 4.77 -7.00 12.44
N HIS A 49 5.20 -7.23 13.69
CA HIS A 49 5.94 -8.45 14.10
C HIS A 49 5.16 -9.74 13.86
N ALA A 50 3.84 -9.67 13.67
CA ALA A 50 3.00 -10.81 13.30
C ALA A 50 3.17 -11.25 11.83
N ILE A 51 3.81 -10.44 10.98
CA ILE A 51 4.05 -10.76 9.57
C ILE A 51 5.38 -11.48 9.44
N CYS A 52 5.32 -12.76 9.07
CA CYS A 52 6.51 -13.52 8.68
C CYS A 52 7.02 -13.01 7.32
N GLN A 53 8.31 -12.67 7.23
CA GLN A 53 8.93 -12.12 6.02
C GLN A 53 10.04 -13.05 5.55
N HIS A 54 10.01 -13.41 4.27
CA HIS A 54 11.03 -14.21 3.61
C HIS A 54 11.68 -13.38 2.50
N VAL A 55 13.00 -13.44 2.38
CA VAL A 55 13.77 -12.72 1.35
C VAL A 55 14.62 -13.72 0.58
N ASP A 56 14.34 -13.85 -0.71
CA ASP A 56 15.13 -14.65 -1.64
C ASP A 56 16.00 -13.75 -2.53
N ILE A 57 17.31 -14.01 -2.57
CA ILE A 57 18.25 -13.32 -3.46
C ILE A 57 18.37 -14.13 -4.75
N VAL A 58 17.80 -13.62 -5.84
CA VAL A 58 17.78 -14.28 -7.15
C VAL A 58 18.09 -13.29 -8.27
N SER A 59 18.58 -13.81 -9.40
CA SER A 59 18.69 -12.99 -10.62
C SER A 59 17.31 -12.74 -11.24
N GLU A 60 17.18 -11.67 -12.05
CA GLU A 60 15.90 -11.30 -12.69
C GLU A 60 15.27 -12.46 -13.47
N ASN A 61 16.09 -13.20 -14.23
CA ASN A 61 15.62 -14.31 -15.06
C ASN A 61 15.08 -15.50 -14.24
N GLN A 62 15.42 -15.58 -12.95
CA GLN A 62 14.97 -16.65 -12.05
C GLN A 62 13.69 -16.30 -11.29
N LYS A 63 13.32 -15.02 -11.21
CA LYS A 63 12.18 -14.55 -10.40
C LYS A 63 10.87 -15.22 -10.80
N TYR A 64 10.64 -15.39 -12.10
CA TYR A 64 9.37 -15.98 -12.58
C TYR A 64 9.22 -17.43 -12.12
N ASN A 65 10.22 -18.28 -12.37
CA ASN A 65 10.16 -19.68 -11.96
C ASN A 65 10.08 -19.81 -10.44
N LYS A 66 10.79 -18.96 -9.69
CA LYS A 66 10.71 -18.92 -8.23
C LYS A 66 9.31 -18.52 -7.73
N LEU A 67 8.67 -17.55 -8.40
CA LEU A 67 7.28 -17.17 -8.12
C LEU A 67 6.31 -18.33 -8.36
N VAL A 68 6.43 -19.03 -9.50
CA VAL A 68 5.56 -20.18 -9.81
C VAL A 68 5.71 -21.27 -8.76
N ASN A 69 6.94 -21.67 -8.42
CA ASN A 69 7.18 -22.67 -7.37
C ASN A 69 6.59 -22.22 -6.02
N LEU A 70 6.75 -20.94 -5.66
CA LEU A 70 6.16 -20.42 -4.44
C LEU A 70 4.63 -20.50 -4.46
N LEU A 71 4.00 -20.16 -5.59
CA LEU A 71 2.55 -20.27 -5.76
C LEU A 71 2.08 -21.73 -5.65
N GLU A 72 2.81 -22.68 -6.22
CA GLU A 72 2.51 -24.11 -6.06
C GLU A 72 2.55 -24.55 -4.60
N ASP A 73 3.51 -24.05 -3.82
CA ASP A 73 3.68 -24.39 -2.41
C ASP A 73 2.61 -23.77 -1.50
N ILE A 74 2.17 -22.53 -1.78
CA ILE A 74 1.32 -21.75 -0.86
C ILE A 74 -0.14 -21.61 -1.30
N MET A 75 -0.49 -21.97 -2.53
CA MET A 75 -1.85 -21.78 -3.04
C MET A 75 -2.82 -22.77 -2.39
N ASP A 76 -3.61 -22.25 -1.44
CA ASP A 76 -4.66 -23.00 -0.74
C ASP A 76 -6.08 -22.49 -1.05
N GLY A 77 -6.21 -21.63 -2.08
CA GLY A 77 -7.44 -20.92 -2.42
C GLY A 77 -7.53 -19.50 -1.86
N SER A 78 -6.54 -19.08 -1.05
CA SER A 78 -6.40 -17.70 -0.58
C SER A 78 -6.10 -16.71 -1.72
N ARG A 79 -6.46 -15.44 -1.51
CA ARG A 79 -6.13 -14.36 -2.44
C ARG A 79 -4.70 -13.88 -2.18
N ILE A 80 -3.88 -13.87 -3.23
CA ILE A 80 -2.49 -13.44 -3.19
C ILE A 80 -2.35 -12.12 -3.95
N LEU A 81 -1.65 -11.15 -3.35
CA LEU A 81 -1.34 -9.86 -3.98
C LEU A 81 0.16 -9.81 -4.33
N ILE A 82 0.47 -9.69 -5.62
CA ILE A 82 1.83 -9.61 -6.13
C ILE A 82 2.09 -8.17 -6.59
N PHE A 83 3.07 -7.52 -5.96
CA PHE A 83 3.45 -6.15 -6.33
C PHE A 83 4.53 -6.16 -7.41
N MET A 84 4.37 -5.26 -8.38
CA MET A 84 5.31 -5.05 -9.47
C MET A 84 5.71 -3.57 -9.53
N ASP A 85 6.94 -3.32 -9.97
CA ASP A 85 7.53 -1.97 -10.09
C ASP A 85 6.88 -1.12 -11.20
N THR A 86 6.46 -1.77 -12.29
CA THR A 86 5.98 -1.14 -13.50
C THR A 86 4.65 -1.70 -13.96
N LYS A 87 3.84 -0.83 -14.57
CA LYS A 87 2.55 -1.21 -15.18
C LYS A 87 2.74 -2.30 -16.24
N LYS A 88 3.78 -2.15 -17.08
CA LYS A 88 4.13 -3.11 -18.13
C LYS A 88 4.53 -4.47 -17.54
N GLY A 89 5.34 -4.49 -16.48
CA GLY A 89 5.71 -5.71 -15.78
C GLY A 89 4.49 -6.43 -15.18
N CYS A 90 3.56 -5.68 -14.60
CA CYS A 90 2.30 -6.22 -14.08
C CYS A 90 1.47 -6.93 -15.16
N ASP A 91 1.30 -6.31 -16.33
CA ASP A 91 0.57 -6.93 -17.45
C ASP A 91 1.32 -8.14 -18.04
N GLN A 92 2.64 -8.06 -18.17
CA GLN A 92 3.47 -9.16 -18.68
C GLN A 92 3.37 -10.40 -17.78
N ILE A 93 3.57 -10.24 -16.47
CA ILE A 93 3.48 -11.34 -15.49
C ILE A 93 2.07 -11.90 -15.43
N THR A 94 1.05 -11.05 -15.45
CA THR A 94 -0.36 -11.52 -15.44
C THR A 94 -0.67 -12.36 -16.68
N ARG A 95 -0.20 -11.94 -17.86
CA ARG A 95 -0.36 -12.72 -19.09
C ARG A 95 0.35 -14.07 -19.00
N GLN A 96 1.59 -14.10 -18.53
CA GLN A 96 2.36 -15.33 -18.39
C GLN A 96 1.69 -16.29 -17.40
N LEU A 97 1.29 -15.81 -16.22
CA LEU A 97 0.55 -16.60 -15.23
C LEU A 97 -0.74 -17.19 -15.82
N ARG A 98 -1.52 -16.41 -16.58
CA ARG A 98 -2.72 -16.92 -17.26
C ARG A 98 -2.42 -17.99 -18.32
N MET A 99 -1.32 -17.84 -19.07
CA MET A 99 -0.88 -18.86 -20.03
C MET A 99 -0.51 -20.17 -19.32
N ASP A 100 0.06 -20.07 -18.13
CA ASP A 100 0.44 -21.20 -17.29
C ASP A 100 -0.76 -21.75 -16.47
N GLY A 101 -1.97 -21.22 -16.69
CA GLY A 101 -3.22 -21.72 -16.11
C GLY A 101 -3.64 -21.08 -14.78
N TRP A 102 -2.89 -20.09 -14.28
CA TRP A 102 -3.20 -19.42 -13.01
C TRP A 102 -4.30 -18.36 -13.17
N PRO A 103 -5.26 -18.30 -12.22
CA PRO A 103 -6.28 -17.27 -12.20
C PRO A 103 -5.69 -15.93 -11.70
N ALA A 104 -5.12 -15.14 -12.61
CA ALA A 104 -4.48 -13.86 -12.30
C ALA A 104 -5.22 -12.65 -12.90
N LEU A 105 -5.13 -11.48 -12.25
CA LEU A 105 -5.61 -10.18 -12.73
C LEU A 105 -4.57 -9.10 -12.40
N SER A 106 -4.38 -8.13 -13.30
CA SER A 106 -3.51 -6.96 -13.07
C SER A 106 -4.32 -5.73 -12.71
N ILE A 107 -3.83 -4.96 -11.73
CA ILE A 107 -4.39 -3.65 -11.35
C ILE A 107 -3.29 -2.60 -11.44
N HIS A 108 -3.51 -1.57 -12.26
CA HIS A 108 -2.65 -0.39 -12.28
C HIS A 108 -3.41 0.86 -12.73
N GLY A 109 -2.82 2.04 -12.52
CA GLY A 109 -3.47 3.32 -12.78
C GLY A 109 -3.82 3.64 -14.24
N TYR A 110 -3.47 2.77 -15.19
CA TYR A 110 -3.81 2.93 -16.62
C TYR A 110 -4.92 1.97 -17.08
N LYS A 111 -5.37 1.05 -16.22
CA LYS A 111 -6.57 0.25 -16.50
C LYS A 111 -7.81 1.12 -16.30
N SER A 112 -8.77 1.00 -17.20
CA SER A 112 -10.11 1.55 -16.99
C SER A 112 -10.78 0.88 -15.79
N GLN A 113 -11.81 1.52 -15.23
CA GLN A 113 -12.51 0.96 -14.07
C GLN A 113 -13.13 -0.41 -14.40
N ALA A 114 -13.60 -0.60 -15.63
CA ALA A 114 -14.15 -1.88 -16.09
C ALA A 114 -13.08 -2.99 -16.17
N GLU A 115 -11.83 -2.65 -16.48
CA GLU A 115 -10.73 -3.61 -16.53
C GLU A 115 -10.12 -3.93 -15.16
N ARG A 116 -10.59 -3.28 -14.08
CA ARG A 116 -10.18 -3.58 -12.69
C ARG A 116 -11.04 -4.66 -12.03
N TYR A 117 -12.18 -5.02 -12.62
CA TYR A 117 -13.17 -5.94 -12.08
C TYR A 117 -13.26 -7.23 -12.90
#